data_AF-A0A964BVJ5-F1
#
_entry.id   AF-A0A964BVJ5-F1
#
_cell.length_a   1.000
_cell.length_b   1.000
_cell.length_c   1.000
_cell.angle_alpha   90.00
_cell.angle_beta   90.00
_cell.angle_gamma   90.00
#
_symmetry.space_group_name_H-M   'P 1'
#
loop_
_entity.id
_entity.type
_entity.pdbx_description
1 polymer ?
#
loop_
_entity_poly.entity_id
_entity_poly.type
_entity_poly.pdbx_seq_one_letter_code
_entity_poly.pdbx_strand_id
1 'polypeptide(L)'
;MMVEPITLISTWGLSTGAKFVYDKIIDELKKDTTKEWAKDVLQDWLKDVFKEQASEKTGFVWDKAVKFLTAEPLEKAAETALIGFLALIDKHLAKDLELSEEQRERFQKPLTSFLKEPSVRQVLGTPFKVNSDYLDIKALKETWDDLGLRDLPNNFNWDKLGKDYLDLVKKTFDESAELKPLLQQFSF
;
A
#
# COMPACT_ATOMS: atom_id res chain seq x y z
N MET A 1 -17.45 -14.36 -2.02
CA MET A 1 -17.79 -12.94 -1.81
C MET A 1 -16.53 -12.29 -1.28
N MET A 2 -15.95 -11.34 -2.00
CA MET A 2 -14.73 -10.66 -1.55
C MET A 2 -15.04 -9.81 -0.31
N VAL A 3 -14.21 -9.94 0.72
CA VAL A 3 -14.30 -9.17 1.96
C VAL A 3 -13.82 -7.75 1.67
N GLU A 4 -14.54 -6.73 2.15
CA GLU A 4 -14.13 -5.33 1.93
C GLU A 4 -12.76 -5.05 2.58
N PRO A 5 -11.90 -4.21 1.95
CA PRO A 5 -10.56 -3.87 2.46
C PRO A 5 -10.52 -3.52 3.95
N ILE A 6 -11.48 -2.71 4.41
CA ILE A 6 -11.59 -2.27 5.81
C ILE A 6 -11.90 -3.45 6.75
N THR A 7 -12.71 -4.40 6.30
CA THR A 7 -13.07 -5.58 7.09
C THR A 7 -11.89 -6.54 7.25
N LEU A 8 -11.03 -6.67 6.23
CA LEU A 8 -9.79 -7.44 6.31
C LEU A 8 -8.81 -6.82 7.32
N ILE A 9 -8.56 -5.52 7.19
CA ILE A 9 -7.65 -4.77 8.07
C ILE A 9 -8.13 -4.81 9.53
N SER A 10 -9.45 -4.70 9.75
CA SER A 10 -10.06 -4.85 11.07
C SER A 10 -9.83 -6.25 11.66
N THR A 11 -9.97 -7.29 10.83
CA THR A 11 -9.72 -8.69 11.23
C THR A 11 -8.26 -8.92 11.64
N TRP A 12 -7.32 -8.14 11.08
CA TRP A 12 -5.90 -8.21 11.43
C TRP A 12 -5.51 -7.36 12.64
N GLY A 13 -6.48 -6.75 13.32
CA GLY A 13 -6.23 -5.94 14.52
C GLY A 13 -5.61 -4.57 14.21
N LEU A 14 -5.63 -4.13 12.94
CA LEU A 14 -5.16 -2.82 12.48
C LEU A 14 -6.24 -1.71 12.60
N SER A 15 -7.25 -2.00 13.43
CA SER A 15 -8.08 -1.08 14.20
C SER A 15 -9.47 -0.74 13.67
N THR A 16 -10.35 -0.54 14.66
CA THR A 16 -11.64 0.15 14.59
C THR A 16 -11.51 1.66 14.90
N GLY A 17 -10.31 2.13 15.33
CA GLY A 17 -10.04 3.52 15.76
C GLY A 17 -9.37 4.40 14.70
N ALA A 18 -8.44 3.85 13.89
CA ALA A 18 -7.87 4.53 12.73
C ALA A 18 -8.93 4.88 11.68
N LYS A 19 -10.05 4.15 11.67
CA LYS A 19 -11.21 4.41 10.79
C LYS A 19 -11.63 5.89 10.89
N PHE A 20 -11.83 6.43 12.10
CA PHE A 20 -12.29 7.82 12.25
C PHE A 20 -11.25 8.86 11.84
N VAL A 21 -9.96 8.58 12.03
CA VAL A 21 -8.88 9.54 11.74
C VAL A 21 -8.55 9.57 10.24
N TYR A 22 -8.67 8.44 9.53
CA TYR A 22 -8.20 8.35 8.15
C TYR A 22 -9.31 8.25 7.11
N ASP A 23 -10.58 8.13 7.52
CA ASP A 23 -11.73 8.18 6.60
C ASP A 23 -11.69 9.44 5.73
N LYS A 24 -11.26 10.59 6.28
CA LYS A 24 -11.07 11.82 5.48
C LYS A 24 -9.95 11.72 4.45
N ILE A 25 -8.83 11.07 4.78
CA ILE A 25 -7.75 10.83 3.81
C ILE A 25 -8.24 9.88 2.73
N ILE A 26 -8.89 8.79 3.12
CA ILE A 26 -9.44 7.79 2.22
C ILE A 26 -10.49 8.42 1.30
N ASP A 27 -11.40 9.25 1.82
CA ASP A 27 -12.42 9.97 1.06
C ASP A 27 -11.81 11.05 0.14
N GLU A 28 -10.81 11.79 0.62
CA GLU A 28 -10.10 12.79 -0.17
C GLU A 28 -9.33 12.13 -1.32
N LEU A 29 -8.69 11.00 -1.04
CA LEU A 29 -8.08 10.17 -2.08
C LEU A 29 -9.19 9.66 -3.02
N LYS A 30 -10.31 9.11 -2.52
CA LYS A 30 -11.39 8.49 -3.33
C LYS A 30 -12.11 9.44 -4.28
N LYS A 31 -12.14 10.75 -3.98
CA LYS A 31 -12.91 11.72 -4.76
C LYS A 31 -12.48 11.82 -6.23
N ASP A 32 -11.20 11.62 -6.55
CA ASP A 32 -10.69 11.54 -7.93
C ASP A 32 -9.33 10.80 -8.00
N THR A 33 -8.54 10.86 -6.93
CA THR A 33 -7.13 10.44 -6.91
C THR A 33 -6.92 8.94 -6.68
N THR A 34 -7.72 8.20 -5.89
CA THR A 34 -7.44 6.79 -5.54
C THR A 34 -7.61 5.87 -6.72
N LYS A 35 -8.57 6.11 -7.62
CA LYS A 35 -8.75 5.26 -8.80
C LYS A 35 -7.66 5.49 -9.83
N GLU A 36 -7.32 6.75 -10.11
CA GLU A 36 -6.21 7.10 -10.99
C GLU A 36 -4.86 6.68 -10.40
N TRP A 37 -4.68 6.86 -9.09
CA TRP A 37 -3.48 6.44 -8.39
C TRP A 37 -3.36 4.92 -8.24
N ALA A 38 -4.43 4.21 -7.88
CA ALA A 38 -4.43 2.75 -7.88
C ALA A 38 -4.13 2.27 -9.30
N LYS A 39 -4.72 2.87 -10.33
CA LYS A 39 -4.34 2.58 -11.72
C LYS A 39 -2.87 2.89 -12.00
N ASP A 40 -2.34 4.04 -11.60
CA ASP A 40 -0.95 4.45 -11.86
C ASP A 40 0.04 3.54 -11.12
N VAL A 41 -0.21 3.23 -9.85
CA VAL A 41 0.59 2.29 -9.06
C VAL A 41 0.50 0.90 -9.63
N LEU A 42 -0.70 0.43 -10.00
CA LEU A 42 -0.87 -0.86 -10.64
C LEU A 42 -0.22 -0.88 -12.03
N GLN A 43 -0.28 0.22 -12.77
CA GLN A 43 0.29 0.32 -14.12
C GLN A 43 1.81 0.39 -14.07
N ASP A 44 2.41 1.14 -13.14
CA ASP A 44 3.86 1.17 -12.93
C ASP A 44 4.37 -0.13 -12.31
N TRP A 45 3.64 -0.70 -11.36
CA TRP A 45 3.89 -2.06 -10.84
C TRP A 45 3.91 -3.09 -11.97
N LEU A 46 2.91 -3.08 -12.85
CA LEU A 46 2.81 -3.99 -13.97
C LEU A 46 3.88 -3.74 -15.02
N LYS A 47 4.20 -2.48 -15.35
CA LYS A 47 5.32 -2.19 -16.26
C LYS A 47 6.62 -2.80 -15.74
N ASP A 48 6.88 -2.75 -14.45
CA ASP A 48 8.11 -3.29 -13.87
C ASP A 48 8.11 -4.83 -13.83
N VAL A 49 7.00 -5.46 -13.41
CA VAL A 49 6.83 -6.92 -13.49
C VAL A 49 6.95 -7.40 -14.95
N PHE A 50 6.38 -6.67 -15.91
CA PHE A 50 6.46 -7.01 -17.33
C PHE A 50 7.83 -6.73 -17.94
N LYS A 51 8.60 -5.75 -17.47
CA LYS A 51 9.98 -5.52 -17.94
C LYS A 51 10.91 -6.64 -17.50
N GLU A 52 10.78 -7.10 -16.26
CA GLU A 52 11.53 -8.27 -15.77
C GLU A 52 11.16 -9.53 -16.57
N GLN A 53 9.87 -9.77 -16.82
CA GLN A 53 9.38 -10.93 -17.60
C GLN A 53 9.67 -10.83 -19.11
N ALA A 54 9.66 -9.65 -19.72
CA ALA A 54 9.95 -9.48 -21.15
C ALA A 54 11.43 -9.69 -21.48
N SER A 55 12.32 -9.53 -20.49
CA SER A 55 13.75 -9.82 -20.64
C SER A 55 14.04 -11.33 -20.66
N GLU A 56 13.16 -12.16 -20.08
CA GLU A 56 13.26 -13.61 -20.08
C GLU A 56 12.20 -14.24 -21.02
N LYS A 57 12.59 -14.42 -22.28
CA LYS A 57 11.98 -15.32 -23.30
C LYS A 57 10.57 -15.85 -22.98
N THR A 58 9.54 -15.30 -23.62
CA THR A 58 8.50 -16.01 -24.41
C THR A 58 7.38 -15.06 -24.81
N GLY A 59 6.66 -15.40 -25.88
CA GLY A 59 5.55 -14.62 -26.45
C GLY A 59 4.36 -14.48 -25.51
N PHE A 60 4.48 -13.58 -24.53
CA PHE A 60 3.45 -13.24 -23.58
C PHE A 60 2.38 -12.35 -24.25
N VAL A 61 1.12 -12.75 -24.12
CA VAL A 61 -0.02 -12.12 -24.80
C VAL A 61 -0.44 -10.88 -24.01
N TRP A 62 -0.07 -9.70 -24.51
CA TRP A 62 -0.48 -8.38 -24.00
C TRP A 62 -1.98 -8.30 -23.66
N ASP A 63 -2.81 -8.99 -24.44
CA ASP A 63 -4.26 -9.06 -24.26
C ASP A 63 -4.71 -9.73 -22.95
N LYS A 64 -3.95 -10.72 -22.45
CA LYS A 64 -4.23 -11.38 -21.17
C LYS A 64 -3.84 -10.48 -20.00
N ALA A 65 -2.73 -9.75 -20.11
CA ALA A 65 -2.33 -8.74 -19.13
C ALA A 65 -3.27 -7.54 -19.06
N VAL A 66 -3.78 -7.06 -20.20
CA VAL A 66 -4.76 -5.96 -20.24
C VAL A 66 -6.11 -6.38 -19.63
N LYS A 67 -6.53 -7.64 -19.79
CA LYS A 67 -7.70 -8.18 -19.07
C LYS A 67 -7.47 -8.32 -17.55
N PHE A 68 -6.22 -8.60 -17.14
CA PHE A 68 -5.81 -8.64 -15.75
C PHE A 68 -5.73 -7.23 -15.12
N LEU A 69 -5.29 -6.23 -15.90
CA LEU A 69 -5.18 -4.81 -15.53
C LEU A 69 -6.50 -4.18 -15.08
N THR A 70 -7.63 -4.71 -15.56
CA THR A 70 -8.99 -4.25 -15.20
C THR A 70 -9.66 -5.15 -14.18
N ALA A 71 -8.95 -6.10 -13.59
CA ALA A 71 -9.53 -7.04 -12.65
C ALA A 71 -9.76 -6.34 -11.31
N GLU A 72 -11.03 -6.20 -10.94
CA GLU A 72 -11.52 -5.71 -9.64
C GLU A 72 -10.73 -6.23 -8.42
N PRO A 73 -10.21 -7.47 -8.37
CA PRO A 73 -9.41 -7.96 -7.24
C PRO A 73 -8.10 -7.20 -7.01
N LEU A 74 -7.43 -6.79 -8.09
CA LEU A 74 -6.14 -6.10 -8.00
C LEU A 74 -6.32 -4.66 -7.53
N GLU A 75 -7.36 -3.98 -8.01
CA GLU A 75 -7.76 -2.66 -7.50
C GLU A 75 -8.07 -2.71 -6.00
N LYS A 76 -8.78 -3.76 -5.54
CA LYS A 76 -9.08 -3.96 -4.12
C LYS A 76 -7.84 -4.28 -3.29
N ALA A 77 -6.87 -5.04 -3.82
CA ALA A 77 -5.63 -5.31 -3.10
C ALA A 77 -4.78 -4.05 -2.94
N ALA A 78 -4.69 -3.23 -3.99
CA ALA A 78 -4.06 -1.92 -3.91
C ALA A 78 -4.77 -1.04 -2.87
N GLU A 79 -6.11 -0.91 -2.92
CA GLU A 79 -6.87 -0.17 -1.92
C GLU A 79 -6.61 -0.69 -0.49
N THR A 80 -6.59 -2.02 -0.31
CA THR A 80 -6.30 -2.67 0.98
C THR A 80 -4.92 -2.33 1.49
N ALA A 81 -3.89 -2.39 0.67
CA ALA A 81 -2.55 -2.06 1.11
C ALA A 81 -2.41 -0.59 1.52
N LEU A 82 -3.06 0.32 0.81
CA LEU A 82 -2.96 1.76 1.11
C LEU A 82 -3.69 2.13 2.40
N ILE A 83 -4.90 1.59 2.60
CA ILE A 83 -5.59 1.71 3.89
C ILE A 83 -4.77 1.02 4.99
N GLY A 84 -4.16 -0.13 4.68
CA GLY A 84 -3.30 -0.87 5.58
C GLY A 84 -2.06 -0.08 6.02
N PHE A 85 -1.42 0.64 5.10
CA PHE A 85 -0.29 1.51 5.39
C PHE A 85 -0.67 2.64 6.36
N LEU A 86 -1.80 3.31 6.11
CA LEU A 86 -2.32 4.34 7.00
C LEU A 86 -2.63 3.79 8.40
N ALA A 87 -3.26 2.61 8.45
CA ALA A 87 -3.58 1.92 9.69
C ALA A 87 -2.32 1.50 10.47
N LEU A 88 -1.25 1.12 9.78
CA LEU A 88 0.04 0.80 10.40
C LEU A 88 0.71 2.04 10.98
N ILE A 89 0.72 3.16 10.25
CA ILE A 89 1.21 4.43 10.80
C ILE A 89 0.42 4.80 12.05
N ASP A 90 -0.91 4.76 12.02
CA ASP A 90 -1.74 5.05 13.20
C ASP A 90 -1.44 4.12 14.37
N LYS A 91 -1.32 2.81 14.12
CA LYS A 91 -0.97 1.83 15.14
C LYS A 91 0.37 2.17 15.80
N HIS A 92 1.38 2.52 15.00
CA HIS A 92 2.70 2.87 15.54
C HIS A 92 2.63 4.17 16.35
N LEU A 93 1.96 5.21 15.82
CA LEU A 93 1.72 6.47 16.54
C LEU A 93 0.93 6.27 17.85
N ALA A 94 -0.08 5.39 17.85
CA ALA A 94 -0.95 5.16 19.00
C ALA A 94 -0.35 4.22 20.04
N LYS A 95 0.28 3.12 19.63
CA LYS A 95 0.75 2.05 20.53
C LYS A 95 2.22 2.17 20.88
N ASP A 96 3.07 2.46 19.90
CA ASP A 96 4.51 2.50 20.14
C ASP A 96 4.94 3.86 20.70
N LEU A 97 4.17 4.91 20.43
CA LEU A 97 4.45 6.29 20.81
C LEU A 97 3.40 6.90 21.76
N GLU A 98 2.34 6.14 22.09
CA GLU A 98 1.27 6.52 23.02
C GLU A 98 0.61 7.88 22.73
N LEU A 99 0.58 8.30 21.45
CA LEU A 99 -0.04 9.57 21.07
C LEU A 99 -1.56 9.49 21.19
N SER A 100 -2.18 10.54 21.72
CA SER A 100 -3.64 10.68 21.75
C SER A 100 -4.23 10.85 20.36
N GLU A 101 -5.54 10.62 20.20
CA GLU A 101 -6.23 10.79 18.92
C GLU A 101 -6.05 12.21 18.36
N GLU A 102 -6.22 13.24 19.19
CA GLU A 102 -6.01 14.65 18.81
C GLU A 102 -4.57 14.95 18.34
N GLN A 103 -3.58 14.21 18.84
CA GLN A 103 -2.20 14.33 18.38
C GLN A 103 -2.00 13.63 17.04
N ARG A 104 -2.64 12.47 16.83
CA ARG A 104 -2.59 11.70 15.57
C ARG A 104 -3.31 12.38 14.42
N GLU A 105 -4.44 13.05 14.69
CA GLU A 105 -5.17 13.84 13.67
C GLU A 105 -4.30 14.91 13.01
N ARG A 106 -3.28 15.43 13.71
CA ARG A 106 -2.34 16.42 13.18
C ARG A 106 -1.49 15.88 12.02
N PHE A 107 -1.43 14.57 11.86
CA PHE A 107 -0.73 13.91 10.76
C PHE A 107 -1.63 13.69 9.54
N GLN A 108 -2.93 14.01 9.59
CA GLN A 108 -3.83 13.83 8.43
C GLN A 108 -3.30 14.55 7.18
N LYS A 109 -3.08 15.86 7.26
CA LYS A 109 -2.57 16.65 6.12
C LYS A 109 -1.17 16.17 5.65
N PRO A 110 -0.18 16.00 6.55
CA PRO A 110 1.11 15.42 6.18
C PRO A 110 1.01 14.09 5.44
N LEU A 111 0.19 13.15 5.94
CA LEU A 111 0.02 11.83 5.33
C LEU A 111 -0.68 11.91 3.98
N THR A 112 -1.67 12.79 3.84
CA THR A 112 -2.29 13.06 2.53
C THR A 112 -1.28 13.57 1.52
N SER A 113 -0.42 14.53 1.89
CA SER A 113 0.64 15.05 1.02
C SER A 113 1.66 13.97 0.67
N PHE A 114 2.11 13.22 1.68
CA PHE A 114 3.06 12.12 1.51
C PHE A 114 2.57 11.06 0.53
N LEU A 115 1.29 10.68 0.62
CA LEU A 115 0.68 9.71 -0.28
C LEU A 115 0.34 10.27 -1.67
N LYS A 116 0.50 11.57 -1.92
CA LYS A 116 0.32 12.18 -3.26
C LYS A 116 1.62 12.13 -4.08
N GLU A 117 2.78 12.32 -3.43
CA GLU A 117 3.97 11.45 -3.52
C GLU A 117 4.12 10.43 -4.66
N PRO A 118 4.40 10.75 -5.94
CA PRO A 118 4.64 9.71 -6.95
C PRO A 118 5.74 8.71 -6.56
N SER A 119 6.84 9.18 -5.97
CA SER A 119 7.93 8.33 -5.47
C SER A 119 7.48 7.42 -4.32
N VAL A 120 6.75 7.95 -3.35
CA VAL A 120 6.18 7.18 -2.22
C VAL A 120 5.29 6.06 -2.73
N ARG A 121 4.45 6.38 -3.70
CA ARG A 121 3.48 5.49 -4.31
C ARG A 121 4.17 4.34 -5.06
N GLN A 122 5.24 4.64 -5.79
CA GLN A 122 6.08 3.64 -6.43
C GLN A 122 6.73 2.71 -5.40
N VAL A 123 7.28 3.26 -4.32
CA VAL A 123 7.90 2.47 -3.25
C VAL A 123 6.87 1.56 -2.58
N LEU A 124 5.68 2.06 -2.23
CA LEU A 124 4.59 1.25 -1.66
C LEU A 124 4.07 0.18 -2.63
N GLY A 125 4.23 0.36 -3.94
CA GLY A 125 3.93 -0.66 -4.96
C GLY A 125 4.99 -1.77 -5.07
N THR A 126 6.20 -1.59 -4.52
CA THR A 126 7.27 -2.59 -4.66
C THR A 126 6.96 -3.97 -4.08
N PRO A 127 6.25 -4.12 -2.94
CA PRO A 127 5.94 -5.45 -2.38
C PRO A 127 4.93 -6.24 -3.20
N PHE A 128 4.26 -5.59 -4.16
CA PHE A 128 3.37 -6.28 -5.08
C PHE A 128 4.17 -7.04 -6.14
N LYS A 129 5.45 -6.71 -6.38
CA LYS A 129 6.28 -7.33 -7.43
C LYS A 129 6.52 -8.81 -7.10
N VAL A 130 6.65 -9.64 -8.13
CA VAL A 130 6.89 -11.08 -7.99
C VAL A 130 8.17 -11.29 -7.18
N ASN A 131 8.11 -12.14 -6.15
CA ASN A 131 9.23 -12.45 -5.24
C ASN A 131 9.82 -11.23 -4.52
N SER A 132 9.04 -10.16 -4.32
CA SER A 132 9.50 -8.97 -3.61
C SER A 132 9.31 -9.10 -2.10
N ASP A 133 10.42 -9.29 -1.40
CA ASP A 133 10.51 -9.19 0.07
C ASP A 133 11.08 -7.83 0.50
N TYR A 134 11.05 -6.84 -0.41
CA TYR A 134 11.73 -5.57 -0.24
C TYR A 134 10.76 -4.39 -0.31
N LEU A 135 10.96 -3.44 0.60
CA LEU A 135 10.38 -2.12 0.58
C LEU A 135 11.49 -1.12 0.89
N ASP A 136 11.66 -0.10 0.04
CA ASP A 136 12.69 0.92 0.25
C ASP A 136 12.28 1.93 1.34
N ILE A 137 12.41 1.49 2.59
CA ILE A 137 12.07 2.30 3.76
C ILE A 137 12.91 3.55 3.87
N LYS A 138 14.15 3.50 3.39
CA LYS A 138 15.01 4.66 3.36
C LYS A 138 14.43 5.72 2.43
N ALA A 139 13.99 5.35 1.23
CA ALA A 139 13.34 6.27 0.29
C ALA A 139 12.03 6.86 0.86
N LEU A 140 11.23 6.08 1.59
CA LEU A 140 10.03 6.61 2.26
C LEU A 140 10.39 7.67 3.31
N LYS A 141 11.41 7.39 4.14
CA LYS A 141 11.88 8.32 5.16
C LYS A 141 12.46 9.60 4.54
N GLU A 142 13.34 9.46 3.55
CA GLU A 142 13.96 10.60 2.85
C GLU A 142 12.88 11.47 2.19
N THR A 143 11.88 10.87 1.54
CA THR A 143 10.78 11.64 0.95
C THR A 143 9.95 12.37 2.02
N TRP A 144 9.74 11.78 3.20
CA TRP A 144 9.05 12.46 4.30
C TRP A 144 9.81 13.69 4.77
N ASP A 145 11.13 13.56 4.94
CA ASP A 145 12.03 14.61 5.38
C ASP A 145 12.15 15.73 4.32
N ASP A 146 12.30 15.38 3.03
CA ASP A 146 12.45 16.31 1.91
C ASP A 146 11.21 17.19 1.67
N LEU A 147 10.02 16.62 1.90
CA LEU A 147 8.77 17.35 1.82
C LEU A 147 8.58 18.36 2.98
N GLY A 148 9.47 18.36 3.97
CA GLY A 148 9.37 19.23 5.15
C GLY A 148 8.05 19.03 5.90
N LEU A 149 7.57 17.77 5.93
CA LEU A 149 6.33 17.43 6.61
C LEU A 149 6.49 17.56 8.12
N ARG A 150 5.36 17.52 8.84
CA ARG A 150 5.39 17.52 10.30
C ARG A 150 6.30 16.42 10.81
N ASP A 151 7.22 16.79 11.70
CA ASP A 151 8.15 15.85 12.32
C ASP A 151 7.41 14.68 12.95
N LEU A 152 7.82 13.47 12.57
CA LEU A 152 7.46 12.27 13.29
C LEU A 152 8.21 12.27 14.63
N PRO A 153 7.63 11.68 15.70
CA PRO A 153 8.35 11.58 16.96
C PRO A 153 9.70 10.87 16.79
N ASN A 154 10.72 11.27 17.56
CA ASN A 154 12.10 10.78 17.39
C ASN A 154 12.25 9.24 17.46
N ASN A 155 11.32 8.56 18.12
CA ASN A 155 11.26 7.12 18.27
C ASN A 155 10.33 6.42 17.26
N PHE A 156 9.81 7.13 16.25
CA PHE A 156 9.07 6.51 15.15
C PHE A 156 9.98 5.56 14.36
N ASN A 157 9.59 4.30 14.28
CA ASN A 157 10.42 3.24 13.72
C ASN A 157 10.00 2.89 12.29
N TRP A 158 10.63 3.57 11.33
CA TRP A 158 10.44 3.34 9.89
C TRP A 158 10.72 1.88 9.48
N ASP A 159 11.74 1.23 10.05
CA ASP A 159 12.07 -0.17 9.72
C ASP A 159 10.98 -1.14 10.17
N LYS A 160 10.40 -0.90 11.35
CA LYS A 160 9.27 -1.69 11.86
C LYS A 160 8.03 -1.47 11.00
N LEU A 161 7.74 -0.23 10.60
CA LEU A 161 6.64 0.09 9.68
C LEU A 161 6.78 -0.69 8.37
N GLY A 162 8.01 -0.76 7.84
CA GLY A 162 8.27 -1.49 6.61
C GLY A 162 8.03 -2.98 6.69
N LYS A 163 8.51 -3.62 7.75
CA LYS A 163 8.25 -5.05 7.99
C LYS A 163 6.76 -5.33 8.13
N ASP A 164 6.07 -4.56 8.96
CA ASP A 164 4.63 -4.69 9.17
C ASP A 164 3.86 -4.50 7.84
N TYR A 165 4.31 -3.59 6.96
CA TYR A 165 3.68 -3.36 5.66
C TYR A 165 3.91 -4.49 4.67
N LEU A 166 5.13 -5.04 4.60
CA LEU A 166 5.44 -6.20 3.77
C LEU A 166 4.56 -7.39 4.14
N ASP A 167 4.44 -7.67 5.44
CA ASP A 167 3.59 -8.74 5.95
C ASP A 167 2.10 -8.50 5.62
N LEU A 168 1.66 -7.24 5.69
CA LEU A 168 0.30 -6.85 5.32
C LEU A 168 0.02 -7.13 3.84
N VAL A 169 0.90 -6.69 2.94
CA VAL A 169 0.72 -6.90 1.49
C VAL A 169 0.68 -8.39 1.16
N LYS A 170 1.61 -9.18 1.70
CA LYS A 170 1.61 -10.65 1.54
C LYS A 170 0.29 -11.27 1.99
N LYS A 171 -0.21 -10.86 3.15
CA LYS A 171 -1.48 -11.34 3.69
C LYS A 171 -2.68 -10.95 2.81
N THR A 172 -2.70 -9.74 2.25
CA THR A 172 -3.71 -9.32 1.26
C THR A 172 -3.75 -10.26 0.06
N PHE A 173 -2.60 -10.70 -0.43
CA PHE A 173 -2.52 -11.64 -1.54
C PHE A 173 -2.91 -13.07 -1.14
N ASP A 174 -2.45 -13.56 0.00
CA ASP A 174 -2.72 -14.92 0.48
C ASP A 174 -4.19 -15.18 0.80
N GLU A 175 -4.89 -14.16 1.33
CA GLU A 175 -6.32 -14.25 1.66
C GLU A 175 -7.22 -14.02 0.45
N SER A 176 -6.68 -13.51 -0.66
CA SER A 176 -7.43 -13.33 -1.89
C SER A 176 -7.45 -14.64 -2.70
N ALA A 177 -8.58 -15.34 -2.65
CA ALA A 177 -8.83 -16.53 -3.46
C ALA A 177 -8.70 -16.28 -4.99
N GLU A 178 -8.81 -15.02 -5.41
CA GLU A 178 -8.70 -14.61 -6.81
C GLU A 178 -7.26 -14.20 -7.17
N LEU A 179 -6.47 -13.61 -6.26
CA LEU A 179 -5.09 -13.19 -6.53
C LEU A 179 -4.07 -14.29 -6.22
N LYS A 180 -4.31 -15.14 -5.23
CA LYS A 180 -3.41 -16.23 -4.85
C LYS A 180 -3.06 -17.19 -6.00
N PRO A 181 -4.03 -17.69 -6.80
CA PRO A 181 -3.73 -18.54 -7.94
C PRO A 181 -2.98 -17.80 -9.05
N LEU A 182 -3.04 -16.47 -9.07
CA LEU A 182 -2.36 -15.64 -10.04
C LEU A 182 -0.90 -15.48 -9.69
N LEU A 183 -0.57 -15.17 -8.43
CA LEU A 183 0.82 -15.13 -7.97
C LEU A 183 1.52 -16.47 -8.10
N GLN A 184 0.81 -17.58 -7.84
CA GLN A 184 1.35 -18.93 -8.03
C GLN A 184 1.69 -19.25 -9.50
N GLN A 185 1.10 -18.56 -10.48
CA GLN A 185 1.45 -18.72 -11.91
C GLN A 185 2.75 -17.99 -12.29
N PHE A 186 3.23 -17.08 -11.44
CA PHE A 186 4.45 -16.30 -11.66
C PHE A 186 5.56 -16.60 -10.64
N SER A 187 5.28 -17.44 -9.64
CA SER A 187 6.27 -17.97 -8.71
C SER A 187 7.06 -19.09 -9.40
N PHE A 188 8.36 -18.86 -9.63
CA PHE A 188 9.31 -19.91 -10.03
C PHE A 188 9.85 -20.66 -8.81
#